data_AF-A0A8S2SJ33-F1
#
_entry.id   AF-A0A8S2SJ33-F1
#
_cell.length_a   1.000
_cell.length_b   1.000
_cell.length_c   1.000
_cell.angle_alpha   90.00
_cell.angle_beta   90.00
_cell.angle_gamma   90.00
#
_symmetry.space_group_name_H-M   'P 1'
#
loop_
_entity.id
_entity.type
_entity.pdbx_description
1 polymer ?
#
loop_
_entity_poly.entity_id
_entity_poly.type
_entity_poly.pdbx_seq_one_letter_code
_entity_poly.pdbx_strand_id
1 'polypeptide(L)' 'MPSCFSTLPVEFIYRILDNLDEFTILYSTRNVCARLNSITDTYHRYQ' A
#
# COMPACT_ATOMS: atom_id res chain seq x y z
N MET A 1 13.78 5.91 -13.91
CA MET A 1 12.62 6.81 -13.77
C MET A 1 11.83 6.39 -12.54
N PRO A 2 11.42 7.32 -11.67
CA PRO A 2 10.53 6.97 -10.56
C PRO A 2 9.23 6.42 -11.14
N SER A 3 8.77 5.27 -10.63
CA SER A 3 7.46 4.74 -11.01
C SER A 3 6.39 5.72 -10.54
N CYS A 4 5.29 5.86 -11.28
CA CYS A 4 4.15 6.70 -10.87
C CYS A 4 3.70 6.36 -9.43
N PHE A 5 3.83 5.08 -9.06
CA PHE A 5 3.52 4.59 -7.72
C PHE A 5 4.46 5.11 -6.62
N SER A 6 5.70 5.50 -6.93
CA SER A 6 6.64 6.07 -5.96
C SER A 6 6.38 7.55 -5.65
N THR A 7 5.71 8.26 -6.56
CA THR A 7 5.36 9.69 -6.42
C THR A 7 3.91 9.92 -6.03
N LEU A 8 3.06 8.89 -6.09
CA LEU A 8 1.65 8.98 -5.72
C LEU A 8 1.50 9.32 -4.22
N PRO A 9 0.68 10.31 -3.83
CA PRO A 9 0.42 10.61 -2.41
C PRO A 9 -0.13 9.39 -1.65
N VAL A 10 0.17 9.32 -0.35
CA VAL A 10 -0.15 8.13 0.47
C VAL A 10 -1.65 7.91 0.60
N GLU A 11 -2.46 8.97 0.55
CA GLU A 11 -3.91 8.94 0.65
C GLU A 11 -4.54 8.18 -0.52
N PHE A 12 -3.97 8.31 -1.72
CA PHE A 12 -4.42 7.54 -2.88
C PHE A 12 -4.00 6.08 -2.78
N ILE A 13 -2.87 5.79 -2.14
CA ILE A 13 -2.45 4.41 -1.88
C ILE A 13 -3.41 3.77 -0.89
N TYR A 14 -3.80 4.45 0.18
CA TYR A 14 -4.82 3.97 1.12
C TYR A 14 -6.15 3.67 0.43
N ARG A 15 -6.63 4.55 -0.44
CA ARG A 15 -7.84 4.27 -1.25
C ARG A 15 -7.72 3.03 -2.13
N ILE A 16 -6.52 2.72 -2.64
CA ILE A 16 -6.29 1.47 -3.39
C ILE A 16 -6.38 0.29 -2.42
N LEU A 17 -5.69 0.35 -1.28
CA LEU A 17 -5.73 -0.71 -0.26
C LEU A 17 -7.14 -0.95 0.29
N ASP A 18 -7.99 0.08 0.38
CA ASP A 18 -9.40 -0.01 0.79
C ASP A 18 -10.24 -0.88 -0.16
N ASN A 19 -9.78 -1.09 -1.39
CA ASN A 19 -10.46 -1.93 -2.38
C ASN A 19 -9.85 -3.34 -2.49
N LEU A 20 -8.84 -3.66 -1.68
CA LEU A 20 -8.19 -4.97 -1.64
C LEU A 20 -8.63 -5.75 -0.42
N ASP A 21 -8.56 -7.08 -0.51
CA ASP A 21 -8.69 -7.95 0.66
C ASP A 21 -7.40 -7.96 1.49
N GLU A 22 -7.54 -8.33 2.77
CA GLU A 22 -6.44 -8.34 3.73
C GLU A 22 -5.29 -9.27 3.33
N PHE A 23 -5.60 -10.41 2.73
CA PHE A 23 -4.59 -11.35 2.25
C PHE A 23 -3.76 -10.72 1.11
N THR A 24 -4.41 -10.08 0.14
CA THR A 24 -3.72 -9.35 -0.93
C THR A 24 -2.81 -8.25 -0.36
N ILE A 25 -3.28 -7.48 0.63
CA ILE A 25 -2.49 -6.42 1.26
C ILE A 25 -1.24 -6.99 1.97
N LEU A 26 -1.40 -8.07 2.74
CA LEU A 26 -0.33 -8.63 3.56
C LEU A 26 0.71 -9.43 2.76
N TYR A 27 0.28 -10.20 1.76
CA TYR A 27 1.16 -11.15 1.06
C TYR A 27 1.61 -10.66 -0.32
N SER A 28 0.75 -9.95 -1.04
CA SER A 28 1.06 -9.47 -2.40
C SER A 28 1.68 -8.09 -2.38
N THR A 29 1.08 -7.14 -1.64
CA THR A 29 1.55 -5.73 -1.64
C THR A 29 2.85 -5.53 -0.86
N ARG A 30 3.03 -6.27 0.25
CA ARG A 30 4.20 -6.20 1.16
C ARG A 30 5.52 -6.76 0.56
N ASN A 31 5.51 -7.24 -0.68
CA ASN A 31 6.70 -7.76 -1.35
C ASN A 31 7.04 -7.01 -2.65
N VAL A 32 6.32 -5.93 -2.98
CA VAL A 32 6.53 -5.18 -4.23
C VAL A 32 7.66 -4.18 -4.09
N CYS A 33 7.65 -3.34 -3.05
CA CYS A 33 8.69 -2.34 -2.83
C CYS A 33 8.71 -1.86 -1.38
N ALA A 34 9.88 -1.36 -0.94
CA ALA A 34 10.07 -0.85 0.41
C ALA A 34 9.02 0.20 0.83
N ARG A 35 8.61 1.07 -0.11
CA ARG A 35 7.58 2.08 0.16
C ARG A 35 6.24 1.46 0.52
N LEU A 36 5.79 0.47 -0.24
CA LEU A 36 4.53 -0.22 0.01
C LEU A 36 4.58 -0.98 1.34
N ASN A 37 5.72 -1.56 1.69
CA ASN A 37 5.91 -2.24 2.96
C ASN A 37 5.70 -1.28 4.13
N SER A 38 6.37 -0.11 4.09
CA SER A 38 6.20 0.91 5.12
C SER A 38 4.77 1.44 5.21
N ILE A 39 4.08 1.60 4.08
CA ILE A 39 2.69 2.05 4.06
C ILE A 39 1.78 0.99 4.70
N THR A 40 1.92 -0.27 4.30
CA THR A 40 1.14 -1.38 4.84
C THR A 40 1.37 -1.56 6.35
N ASP A 41 2.58 -1.34 6.85
CA ASP A 41 2.88 -1.39 8.29
C ASP A 41 2.14 -0.32 9.11
N THR A 42 1.81 0.82 8.48
CA THR A 42 1.05 1.91 9.12
C THR A 42 -0.43 1.93 8.73
N TYR A 43 -0.85 1.02 7.85
CA TYR A 43 -2.20 0.99 7.30
C TYR A 43 -3.15 0.26 8.25
N HIS A 44 -3.90 1.04 9.04
CA HIS A 44 -4.89 0.54 9.97
C HIS A 44 -6.29 0.72 9.39
N ARG A 45 -6.76 -0.25 8.60
CA ARG A 45 -8.07 -0.17 7.91
C ARG A 45 -9.27 -0.03 8.84
N TYR A 46 -9.15 -0.49 10.09
CA TYR A 46 -10.26 -0.61 11.04
C TYR A 46 -10.03 0.11 12.38
N GLN A 47 -9.04 1.00 12.48
CA GLN A 47 -8.96 1.97 13.59
C GLN A 47 -9.72 3.24 13.24
#